data_AF-A0A7R9Y807-F1
#
_entry.id   AF-A0A7R9Y807-F1
#
_cell.length_a   1.000
_cell.length_b   1.000
_cell.length_c   1.000
_cell.angle_alpha   90.00
_cell.angle_beta   90.00
_cell.angle_gamma   90.00
#
_symmetry.space_group_name_H-M   'P 1'
#
loop_
_entity.id
_entity.type
_entity.pdbx_description
1 polymer ?
#
loop_
_entity_poly.entity_id
_entity_poly.type
_entity_poly.pdbx_seq_one_letter_code
_entity_poly.pdbx_strand_id
1 'polypeptide(L)'
;GTPARIVVPEGAPAVKVAAVRAAGAELTFCAPTMEGREAACARIVRETGSTLVPPYNSGVVVAGQGTMALELFEQVAEMQQQEEAHATPTTIGPSRPHHKQPSAANPAPLDAGKVLDAIVVPISGGGMTSGIAIATKALHPSTLIVAAEPVGANGVADVHACKAANELLTNLDKTQTIADGLQARLGDQTWPVVRDLVDEVVTVTEQEIRQAMRAVYEQLKVAVEPSGAVGLAAVMARGWGSCPRLAGCRRVGVILCGGNVDVARLPEFMEGTRTTY
;
A
#
# COMPACT_ATOMS: atom_id res chain seq x y z
N GLY A 1 18.92 -23.23 5.20
CA GLY A 1 18.57 -21.83 4.92
C GLY A 1 19.84 -21.02 4.73
N THR A 2 19.78 -19.90 4.03
CA THR A 2 20.89 -18.94 3.91
C THR A 2 20.92 -18.04 5.15
N PRO A 3 22.08 -17.80 5.81
CA PRO A 3 22.16 -16.87 6.93
C PRO A 3 21.71 -15.46 6.54
N ALA A 4 20.76 -14.90 7.26
CA ALA A 4 20.28 -13.53 7.06
C ALA A 4 20.80 -12.62 8.18
N ARG A 5 21.42 -11.50 7.79
CA ARG A 5 21.94 -10.47 8.70
C ARG A 5 21.17 -9.19 8.46
N ILE A 6 20.57 -8.65 9.52
CA ILE A 6 19.74 -7.45 9.43
C ILE A 6 20.39 -6.35 10.26
N VAL A 7 20.73 -5.26 9.57
CA VAL A 7 21.17 -4.01 10.20
C VAL A 7 19.94 -3.26 10.69
N VAL A 8 19.88 -3.00 11.98
CA VAL A 8 18.74 -2.36 12.64
C VAL A 8 19.17 -1.03 13.24
N PRO A 9 18.54 0.09 12.89
CA PRO A 9 18.81 1.37 13.54
C PRO A 9 18.41 1.31 15.01
N GLU A 10 19.21 1.94 15.88
CA GLU A 10 18.83 2.18 17.27
C GLU A 10 17.48 2.91 17.34
N GLY A 11 16.62 2.50 18.27
CA GLY A 11 15.26 3.02 18.39
C GLY A 11 14.24 2.43 17.40
N ALA A 12 14.62 1.42 16.59
CA ALA A 12 13.65 0.69 15.77
C ALA A 12 12.50 0.11 16.63
N PRO A 13 11.25 0.09 16.13
CA PRO A 13 10.11 -0.43 16.87
C PRO A 13 10.36 -1.86 17.39
N ALA A 14 10.14 -2.07 18.69
CA ALA A 14 10.43 -3.34 19.36
C ALA A 14 9.71 -4.54 18.71
N VAL A 15 8.47 -4.35 18.26
CA VAL A 15 7.69 -5.36 17.53
C VAL A 15 8.38 -5.82 16.24
N LYS A 16 9.02 -4.90 15.50
CA LYS A 16 9.75 -5.23 14.26
C LYS A 16 11.06 -5.94 14.57
N VAL A 17 11.78 -5.53 15.61
CA VAL A 17 12.99 -6.22 16.09
C VAL A 17 12.67 -7.64 16.55
N ALA A 18 11.57 -7.81 17.30
CA ALA A 18 11.10 -9.11 17.75
C ALA A 18 10.72 -10.03 16.58
N ALA A 19 10.02 -9.52 15.57
CA ALA A 19 9.67 -10.26 14.36
C ALA A 19 10.91 -10.76 13.60
N VAL A 20 11.92 -9.89 13.42
CA VAL A 20 13.18 -10.27 12.76
C VAL A 20 13.94 -11.34 13.55
N ARG A 21 13.98 -11.22 14.89
CA ARG A 21 14.61 -12.22 15.75
C ARG A 21 13.87 -13.56 15.70
N ALA A 22 12.54 -13.54 15.71
CA ALA A 22 11.70 -14.73 15.61
C ALA A 22 11.89 -15.46 14.26
N ALA A 23 12.18 -14.72 13.19
CA ALA A 23 12.53 -15.27 11.88
C ALA A 23 13.95 -15.88 11.83
N GLY A 24 14.74 -15.82 12.91
CA GLY A 24 16.07 -16.44 13.02
C GLY A 24 17.21 -15.62 12.40
N ALA A 25 17.00 -14.33 12.14
CA ALA A 25 18.04 -13.47 11.59
C ALA A 25 19.03 -12.97 12.67
N GLU A 26 20.28 -12.78 12.25
CA GLU A 26 21.33 -12.16 13.06
C GLU A 26 21.17 -10.63 13.02
N LEU A 27 21.04 -10.01 14.19
CA LEU A 27 20.81 -8.57 14.32
C LEU A 27 22.11 -7.82 14.59
N THR A 28 22.38 -6.77 13.81
CA THR A 28 23.45 -5.80 14.08
C THR A 28 22.84 -4.41 14.24
N PHE A 29 23.03 -3.79 15.40
CA PHE A 29 22.51 -2.44 15.64
C PHE A 29 23.46 -1.36 15.08
N CYS A 30 22.90 -0.25 14.62
CA CYS A 30 23.65 0.89 14.11
C CYS A 30 23.02 2.22 14.53
N ALA A 31 23.76 3.33 14.36
CA ALA A 31 23.21 4.67 14.52
C ALA A 31 21.96 4.86 13.62
N PRO A 32 20.95 5.63 14.05
CA PRO A 32 19.68 5.80 13.33
C PRO A 32 19.78 6.75 12.13
N THR A 33 20.91 6.74 11.42
CA THR A 33 21.18 7.57 10.23
C THR A 33 21.32 6.70 8.99
N MET A 34 21.18 7.29 7.79
CA MET A 34 21.44 6.57 6.54
C MET A 34 22.89 6.09 6.47
N GLU A 35 23.82 7.00 6.79
CA GLU A 35 25.25 6.71 6.85
C GLU A 35 25.57 5.57 7.83
N GLY A 36 24.95 5.56 9.02
CA GLY A 36 25.13 4.50 10.01
C GLY A 36 24.69 3.13 9.49
N ARG A 37 23.55 3.08 8.78
CA ARG A 37 23.04 1.85 8.16
C ARG A 37 23.94 1.38 7.03
N GLU A 38 24.36 2.29 6.15
CA GLU A 38 25.23 2.00 5.00
C GLU A 38 26.60 1.52 5.46
N ALA A 39 27.21 2.17 6.45
CA ALA A 39 28.49 1.77 7.01
C ALA A 39 28.44 0.39 7.66
N ALA A 40 27.38 0.10 8.43
CA ALA A 40 27.18 -1.21 9.04
C ALA A 40 26.95 -2.31 8.00
N CYS A 41 26.12 -2.06 6.97
CA CYS A 41 25.92 -2.97 5.86
C CYS A 41 27.23 -3.24 5.11
N ALA A 42 27.98 -2.19 4.75
CA ALA A 42 29.24 -2.31 4.04
C ALA A 42 30.29 -3.09 4.84
N ARG A 43 30.34 -2.91 6.16
CA ARG A 43 31.21 -3.67 7.05
C ARG A 43 30.83 -5.16 7.04
N ILE A 44 29.56 -5.50 7.21
CA ILE A 44 29.09 -6.90 7.20
C ILE A 44 29.41 -7.55 5.86
N VAL A 45 29.09 -6.91 4.73
CA VAL A 45 29.39 -7.42 3.39
C VAL A 45 30.89 -7.73 3.24
N ARG A 46 31.76 -6.85 3.73
CA ARG A 46 33.22 -7.03 3.68
C ARG A 46 33.70 -8.19 4.55
N GLU A 47 33.13 -8.35 5.74
CA GLU A 47 33.53 -9.38 6.71
C GLU A 47 33.01 -10.76 6.36
N THR A 48 31.81 -10.86 5.76
CA THR A 48 31.10 -12.12 5.57
C THR A 48 30.97 -12.57 4.13
N GLY A 49 31.26 -11.69 3.15
CA GLY A 49 30.99 -11.93 1.73
C GLY A 49 29.49 -11.98 1.40
N SER A 50 28.62 -11.47 2.28
CA SER A 50 27.17 -11.47 2.07
C SER A 50 26.74 -10.57 0.92
N THR A 51 25.66 -10.95 0.23
CA THR A 51 25.01 -10.09 -0.77
C THR A 51 24.06 -9.11 -0.08
N LEU A 52 24.20 -7.81 -0.36
CA LEU A 52 23.27 -6.80 0.11
C LEU A 52 21.95 -6.91 -0.68
N VAL A 53 20.83 -7.03 0.03
CA VAL A 53 19.48 -7.00 -0.55
C VAL A 53 18.88 -5.61 -0.30
N PRO A 54 18.69 -4.78 -1.34
CA PRO A 54 18.08 -3.46 -1.17
C PRO A 54 16.61 -3.56 -0.74
N PRO A 55 16.07 -2.59 0.00
CA PRO A 55 14.67 -2.61 0.44
C PRO A 55 13.67 -2.26 -0.68
N TYR A 56 14.08 -1.57 -1.75
CA TYR A 56 13.18 -1.16 -2.83
C TYR A 56 13.86 -0.85 -4.17
N ASN A 57 15.03 -0.20 -4.17
CA ASN A 57 15.70 0.31 -5.39
C ASN A 57 16.50 -0.79 -6.09
N SER A 58 15.80 -1.81 -6.57
CA SER A 58 16.39 -2.97 -7.24
C SER A 58 15.39 -3.64 -8.16
N GLY A 59 15.79 -3.94 -9.40
CA GLY A 59 14.92 -4.59 -10.38
C GLY A 59 14.34 -5.93 -9.91
N VAL A 60 15.11 -6.74 -9.18
CA VAL A 60 14.62 -8.03 -8.63
C VAL A 60 13.63 -7.84 -7.49
N VAL A 61 13.82 -6.80 -6.66
CA VAL A 61 12.87 -6.46 -5.59
C VAL A 61 11.58 -5.95 -6.20
N VAL A 62 11.66 -5.03 -7.16
CA VAL A 62 10.52 -4.49 -7.93
C VAL A 62 9.74 -5.62 -8.59
N ALA A 63 10.42 -6.54 -9.30
CA ALA A 63 9.77 -7.68 -9.93
C ALA A 63 9.05 -8.58 -8.92
N GLY A 64 9.68 -8.85 -7.77
CA GLY A 64 9.06 -9.61 -6.68
C GLY A 64 7.80 -8.94 -6.14
N GLN A 65 7.79 -7.62 -5.96
CA GLN A 65 6.58 -6.92 -5.50
C GLN A 65 5.45 -6.93 -6.55
N GLY A 66 5.80 -7.04 -7.84
CA GLY A 66 4.84 -7.10 -8.93
C GLY A 66 3.95 -8.35 -8.92
N THR A 67 4.35 -9.43 -8.23
CA THR A 67 3.51 -10.64 -8.13
C THR A 67 2.19 -10.37 -7.43
N MET A 68 2.14 -9.39 -6.52
CA MET A 68 0.89 -8.96 -5.86
C MET A 68 -0.18 -8.53 -6.86
N ALA A 69 0.20 -7.92 -7.99
CA ALA A 69 -0.75 -7.56 -9.03
C ALA A 69 -1.29 -8.80 -9.76
N LEU A 70 -0.43 -9.80 -10.01
CA LEU A 70 -0.85 -11.07 -10.62
C LEU A 70 -1.89 -11.77 -9.74
N GLU A 71 -1.55 -11.92 -8.45
CA GLU A 71 -2.44 -12.53 -7.44
C GLU A 71 -3.76 -11.75 -7.32
N LEU A 72 -3.70 -10.41 -7.30
CA LEU A 72 -4.90 -9.58 -7.21
C LEU A 72 -5.82 -9.79 -8.41
N PHE A 73 -5.30 -9.79 -9.64
CA PHE A 73 -6.15 -9.97 -10.83
C PHE A 73 -6.71 -11.39 -10.94
N GLU A 74 -5.93 -12.41 -10.55
CA GLU A 74 -6.43 -13.79 -10.45
C GLU A 74 -7.60 -13.86 -9.46
N GLN A 75 -7.45 -13.31 -8.25
CA GLN A 75 -8.50 -13.31 -7.23
C GLN A 75 -9.75 -12.55 -7.65
N VAL A 76 -9.61 -11.38 -8.30
CA VAL A 76 -10.78 -10.63 -8.77
C VAL A 76 -11.51 -11.40 -9.87
N ALA A 77 -10.80 -12.05 -10.78
CA ALA A 77 -11.41 -12.88 -11.82
C ALA A 77 -12.19 -14.07 -11.22
N GLU A 78 -11.62 -14.73 -10.20
CA GLU A 78 -12.32 -15.80 -9.45
C GLU A 78 -13.59 -15.28 -8.78
N MET A 79 -13.54 -14.12 -8.13
CA MET A 79 -14.71 -13.50 -7.50
C MET A 79 -15.82 -13.19 -8.51
N GLN A 80 -15.47 -12.66 -9.68
CA GLN A 80 -16.46 -12.35 -10.73
C GLN A 80 -17.15 -13.62 -11.25
N GLN A 81 -16.39 -14.70 -11.46
CA GLN A 81 -16.95 -15.99 -11.87
C GLN A 81 -17.92 -16.56 -10.81
N GLN A 82 -17.59 -16.39 -9.53
CA GLN A 82 -18.48 -16.79 -8.44
C GLN A 82 -19.76 -15.95 -8.42
N GLU A 83 -19.69 -14.63 -8.61
CA GLU A 83 -20.87 -13.77 -8.68
C GLU A 83 -21.80 -14.14 -9.85
N GLU A 84 -21.24 -14.40 -11.04
CA GLU A 84 -22.01 -14.85 -12.21
C GLU A 84 -22.67 -16.22 -12.00
N ALA A 85 -21.96 -17.15 -11.37
CA ALA A 85 -22.50 -18.48 -11.04
C ALA A 85 -23.66 -18.39 -10.04
N HIS A 86 -23.59 -17.50 -9.05
CA HIS A 86 -24.66 -17.28 -8.07
C HIS A 86 -25.82 -16.42 -8.61
N ALA A 87 -25.59 -15.61 -9.65
CA ALA A 87 -26.63 -14.81 -10.31
C ALA A 87 -27.51 -15.63 -11.28
N THR A 88 -27.13 -16.87 -11.61
CA THR A 88 -27.93 -17.75 -12.45
C THR A 88 -29.12 -18.31 -11.66
N PRO A 89 -30.38 -18.00 -12.00
CA PRO A 89 -31.51 -18.46 -11.21
C PRO A 89 -31.70 -19.96 -11.38
N THR A 90 -31.60 -20.72 -10.27
CA THR A 90 -32.12 -22.08 -10.20
C THR A 90 -33.63 -22.00 -10.41
N THR A 91 -34.13 -22.37 -11.59
CA THR A 91 -35.56 -22.44 -11.87
C THR A 91 -36.22 -23.49 -10.98
N ILE A 92 -36.78 -23.07 -9.85
CA ILE A 92 -37.65 -23.90 -9.01
C ILE A 92 -39.07 -23.31 -9.07
N GLY A 93 -39.89 -23.87 -9.97
CA GLY A 93 -41.36 -23.88 -9.90
C GLY A 93 -42.12 -22.56 -10.13
N PRO A 94 -43.44 -22.62 -10.40
CA PRO A 94 -44.24 -21.48 -10.80
C PRO A 94 -44.41 -20.48 -9.64
N SER A 95 -44.06 -19.22 -9.91
CA SER A 95 -44.01 -18.10 -8.97
C SER A 95 -45.39 -17.65 -8.45
N ARG A 96 -45.52 -17.46 -7.13
CA ARG A 96 -46.61 -16.67 -6.51
C ARG A 96 -46.36 -15.16 -6.71
N PRO A 97 -47.42 -14.33 -6.81
CA PRO A 97 -47.26 -12.90 -6.98
C PRO A 97 -46.83 -12.25 -5.65
N HIS A 98 -45.59 -11.77 -5.58
CA HIS A 98 -45.13 -10.90 -4.50
C HIS A 98 -44.92 -9.47 -5.01
N HIS A 99 -45.40 -8.52 -4.22
CA HIS A 99 -45.27 -7.08 -4.38
C HIS A 99 -43.79 -6.71 -4.55
N LYS A 100 -43.40 -6.15 -5.71
CA LYS A 100 -42.04 -5.63 -5.94
C LYS A 100 -41.83 -4.36 -5.12
N GLN A 101 -40.99 -4.43 -4.09
CA GLN A 101 -40.25 -3.27 -3.61
C GLN A 101 -39.22 -2.86 -4.68
N PRO A 102 -38.96 -1.56 -4.89
CA PRO A 102 -37.92 -1.12 -5.81
C PRO A 102 -36.56 -1.52 -5.24
N SER A 103 -35.91 -2.53 -5.85
CA SER A 103 -34.51 -2.83 -5.54
C SER A 103 -33.64 -1.71 -6.08
N ALA A 104 -32.58 -1.37 -5.35
CA ALA A 104 -31.50 -0.57 -5.89
C ALA A 104 -31.08 -1.16 -7.24
N ALA A 105 -31.02 -0.33 -8.27
CA ALA A 105 -30.68 -0.78 -9.61
C ALA A 105 -29.32 -1.48 -9.58
N ASN A 106 -29.25 -2.72 -10.08
CA ASN A 106 -27.98 -3.37 -10.33
C ASN A 106 -27.14 -2.43 -11.21
N PRO A 107 -25.88 -2.16 -10.85
CA PRO A 107 -25.03 -1.31 -11.67
C PRO A 107 -24.94 -1.89 -13.08
N ALA A 108 -24.93 -1.01 -14.07
CA ALA A 108 -24.77 -1.39 -15.47
C ALA A 108 -23.55 -2.31 -15.63
N PRO A 109 -23.66 -3.41 -16.40
CA PRO A 109 -22.53 -4.28 -16.68
C PRO A 109 -21.41 -3.46 -17.33
N LEU A 110 -20.20 -3.64 -16.81
CA LEU A 110 -19.02 -2.92 -17.26
C LEU A 110 -18.60 -3.43 -18.65
N ASP A 111 -17.76 -2.62 -19.30
CA ASP A 111 -17.06 -3.03 -20.52
C ASP A 111 -16.31 -4.36 -20.23
N ALA A 112 -16.57 -5.39 -21.04
CA ALA A 112 -16.35 -6.80 -20.72
C ALA A 112 -14.88 -7.23 -20.48
N GLY A 113 -13.94 -6.28 -20.40
CA GLY A 113 -12.52 -6.52 -20.12
C GLY A 113 -11.92 -5.69 -18.97
N LYS A 114 -12.65 -4.75 -18.37
CA LYS A 114 -12.12 -3.95 -17.25
C LYS A 114 -12.45 -4.64 -15.92
N VAL A 115 -11.43 -5.09 -15.19
CA VAL A 115 -11.57 -5.85 -13.93
C VAL A 115 -11.58 -4.90 -12.71
N LEU A 116 -10.62 -3.97 -12.65
CA LEU A 116 -10.55 -2.91 -11.64
C LEU A 116 -10.47 -1.54 -12.30
N ASP A 117 -11.08 -0.54 -11.67
CA ASP A 117 -10.96 0.86 -12.09
C ASP A 117 -9.62 1.46 -11.67
N ALA A 118 -9.21 1.17 -10.43
CA ALA A 118 -7.97 1.64 -9.85
C ALA A 118 -7.39 0.62 -8.87
N ILE A 119 -6.07 0.66 -8.69
CA ILE A 119 -5.34 0.02 -7.60
C ILE A 119 -4.62 1.12 -6.82
N VAL A 120 -4.83 1.16 -5.51
CA VAL A 120 -4.22 2.13 -4.61
C VAL A 120 -3.10 1.47 -3.82
N VAL A 121 -1.90 2.02 -3.92
CA VAL A 121 -0.68 1.44 -3.35
C VAL A 121 0.03 2.46 -2.46
N PRO A 122 0.27 2.19 -1.18
CA PRO A 122 1.14 3.00 -0.35
C PRO A 122 2.53 3.15 -0.99
N ILE A 123 3.08 4.36 -0.99
CA ILE A 123 4.38 4.64 -1.63
C ILE A 123 5.37 5.32 -0.67
N SER A 124 6.64 4.97 -0.84
CA SER A 124 7.80 5.71 -0.32
C SER A 124 8.95 5.59 -1.32
N GLY A 125 9.85 4.62 -1.13
CA GLY A 125 10.92 4.31 -2.09
C GLY A 125 10.45 3.80 -3.46
N GLY A 126 9.17 3.50 -3.60
CA GLY A 126 8.55 3.18 -4.88
C GLY A 126 8.73 1.75 -5.37
N GLY A 127 9.45 0.88 -4.65
CA GLY A 127 9.70 -0.50 -5.08
C GLY A 127 8.42 -1.32 -5.29
N MET A 128 7.53 -1.30 -4.29
CA MET A 128 6.24 -1.99 -4.35
C MET A 128 5.31 -1.40 -5.41
N THR A 129 5.13 -0.08 -5.39
CA THR A 129 4.30 0.62 -6.37
C THR A 129 4.81 0.41 -7.79
N SER A 130 6.13 0.41 -8.01
CA SER A 130 6.72 0.16 -9.34
C SER A 130 6.42 -1.25 -9.84
N GLY A 131 6.57 -2.26 -8.99
CA GLY A 131 6.29 -3.65 -9.36
C GLY A 131 4.83 -3.85 -9.74
N ILE A 132 3.92 -3.38 -8.89
CA ILE A 132 2.47 -3.45 -9.13
C ILE A 132 2.10 -2.65 -10.38
N ALA A 133 2.68 -1.47 -10.59
CA ALA A 133 2.40 -0.66 -11.77
C ALA A 133 2.83 -1.34 -13.07
N ILE A 134 4.05 -1.89 -13.12
CA ILE A 134 4.55 -2.60 -14.31
C ILE A 134 3.65 -3.78 -14.66
N ALA A 135 3.37 -4.65 -13.69
CA ALA A 135 2.53 -5.82 -13.91
C ALA A 135 1.10 -5.43 -14.32
N THR A 136 0.52 -4.45 -13.63
CA THR A 136 -0.84 -3.95 -13.95
C THR A 136 -0.91 -3.34 -15.33
N LYS A 137 0.03 -2.47 -15.71
CA LYS A 137 0.00 -1.83 -17.03
C LYS A 137 0.26 -2.83 -18.17
N ALA A 138 0.98 -3.91 -17.90
CA ALA A 138 1.17 -5.00 -18.86
C ALA A 138 -0.10 -5.85 -19.07
N LEU A 139 -0.87 -6.12 -18.01
CA LEU A 139 -2.03 -7.02 -18.06
C LEU A 139 -3.37 -6.27 -18.30
N HIS A 140 -3.55 -5.16 -17.61
CA HIS A 140 -4.77 -4.35 -17.60
C HIS A 140 -4.41 -2.85 -17.73
N PRO A 141 -3.97 -2.39 -18.91
CA PRO A 141 -3.46 -1.03 -19.12
C PRO A 141 -4.47 0.09 -18.78
N SER A 142 -5.78 -0.21 -18.81
CA SER A 142 -6.85 0.73 -18.45
C SER A 142 -7.07 0.89 -16.94
N THR A 143 -6.48 0.03 -16.11
CA THR A 143 -6.57 0.16 -14.64
C THR A 143 -5.62 1.26 -14.17
N LEU A 144 -6.15 2.19 -13.38
CA LEU A 144 -5.37 3.29 -12.84
C LEU A 144 -4.48 2.80 -11.68
N ILE A 145 -3.26 3.29 -11.63
CA ILE A 145 -2.36 3.12 -10.49
C ILE A 145 -2.33 4.42 -9.72
N VAL A 146 -2.79 4.37 -8.48
CA VAL A 146 -2.81 5.50 -7.57
C VAL A 146 -1.82 5.25 -6.45
N ALA A 147 -0.79 6.07 -6.37
CA ALA A 147 0.13 6.04 -5.25
C ALA A 147 -0.47 6.83 -4.08
N ALA A 148 -0.36 6.30 -2.86
CA ALA A 148 -0.85 6.94 -1.65
C ALA A 148 0.32 7.26 -0.73
N GLU A 149 0.50 8.53 -0.36
CA GLU A 149 1.59 8.94 0.51
C GLU A 149 1.13 9.87 1.64
N PRO A 150 1.81 9.89 2.80
CA PRO A 150 1.54 10.87 3.83
C PRO A 150 2.09 12.25 3.45
N VAL A 151 1.36 13.31 3.79
CA VAL A 151 1.90 14.70 3.80
C VAL A 151 2.95 14.87 4.90
N GLY A 152 2.96 14.01 5.91
CA GLY A 152 3.81 14.12 7.09
C GLY A 152 3.45 15.30 8.00
N ALA A 153 3.81 15.19 9.27
CA ALA A 153 3.68 16.23 10.29
C ALA A 153 4.52 17.49 9.97
N ASN A 154 5.56 17.35 9.15
CA ASN A 154 6.38 18.46 8.66
C ASN A 154 5.88 19.07 7.34
N GLY A 155 4.74 18.60 6.79
CA GLY A 155 4.17 19.13 5.55
C GLY A 155 4.88 18.70 4.26
N VAL A 156 5.75 17.69 4.33
CA VAL A 156 6.54 17.18 3.20
C VAL A 156 5.98 15.86 2.67
N ALA A 157 5.48 15.90 1.44
CA ALA A 157 5.05 14.74 0.66
C ALA A 157 5.97 14.63 -0.59
N ASP A 158 7.03 13.83 -0.50
CA ASP A 158 8.14 13.89 -1.46
C ASP A 158 7.79 13.26 -2.81
N VAL A 159 6.97 12.20 -2.85
CA VAL A 159 6.54 11.57 -4.11
C VAL A 159 5.61 12.48 -4.88
N HIS A 160 4.64 13.11 -4.23
CA HIS A 160 3.73 14.08 -4.86
C HIS A 160 4.52 15.29 -5.37
N ALA A 161 5.49 15.79 -4.60
CA ALA A 161 6.35 16.88 -5.05
C ALA A 161 7.16 16.49 -6.30
N CYS A 162 7.76 15.29 -6.31
CA CYS A 162 8.47 14.77 -7.48
C CYS A 162 7.54 14.62 -8.70
N LYS A 163 6.35 14.05 -8.49
CA LYS A 163 5.35 13.84 -9.55
C LYS A 163 4.85 15.16 -10.13
N ALA A 164 4.57 16.15 -9.29
CA ALA A 164 4.14 17.47 -9.71
C ALA A 164 5.23 18.24 -10.47
N ALA A 165 6.49 18.12 -10.06
CA ALA A 165 7.63 18.71 -10.75
C ALA A 165 8.07 17.94 -12.01
N ASN A 166 7.59 16.69 -12.18
CA ASN A 166 8.08 15.74 -13.17
C ASN A 166 9.61 15.54 -13.08
N GLU A 167 10.15 15.58 -11.85
CA GLU A 167 11.58 15.49 -11.56
C GLU A 167 11.81 14.71 -10.24
N LEU A 168 12.94 13.98 -10.14
CA LEU A 168 13.35 13.36 -8.88
C LEU A 168 14.02 14.40 -7.98
N LEU A 169 13.26 14.96 -7.05
CA LEU A 169 13.74 15.96 -6.10
C LEU A 169 14.52 15.31 -4.95
N THR A 170 15.82 15.58 -4.85
CA THR A 170 16.71 14.94 -3.85
C THR A 170 16.95 15.79 -2.60
N ASN A 171 16.58 17.07 -2.63
CA ASN A 171 16.88 18.08 -1.61
C ASN A 171 15.70 18.42 -0.68
N LEU A 172 14.62 17.64 -0.70
CA LEU A 172 13.51 17.78 0.23
C LEU A 172 13.87 17.20 1.61
N ASP A 173 13.22 17.62 2.69
CA ASP A 173 13.33 16.92 3.96
C ASP A 173 12.72 15.52 3.87
N LYS A 174 12.96 14.65 4.86
CA LYS A 174 12.25 13.38 4.96
C LYS A 174 10.85 13.62 5.50
N THR A 175 9.86 12.92 4.95
CA THR A 175 8.49 12.91 5.49
C THR A 175 8.48 12.37 6.91
N GLN A 176 7.97 13.16 7.85
CA GLN A 176 7.84 12.78 9.25
C GLN A 176 6.41 12.31 9.50
N THR A 177 6.17 11.01 9.64
CA THR A 177 4.81 10.46 9.69
C THR A 177 4.71 9.30 10.67
N ILE A 178 3.50 9.04 11.20
CA ILE A 178 3.23 7.82 11.98
C ILE A 178 3.32 6.55 11.13
N ALA A 179 3.24 6.66 9.79
CA ALA A 179 3.48 5.58 8.84
C ALA A 179 4.99 5.37 8.64
N ASP A 180 5.65 4.77 9.64
CA ASP A 180 7.12 4.66 9.68
C ASP A 180 7.72 3.88 8.50
N GLY A 181 6.95 2.97 7.89
CA GLY A 181 7.35 2.25 6.68
C GLY A 181 7.43 3.14 5.42
N LEU A 182 6.87 4.35 5.47
CA LEU A 182 6.78 5.27 4.34
C LEU A 182 7.77 6.45 4.41
N GLN A 183 8.87 6.30 5.16
CA GLN A 183 9.89 7.36 5.34
C GLN A 183 11.14 7.19 4.46
N ALA A 184 11.07 6.35 3.43
CA ALA A 184 12.11 6.21 2.41
C ALA A 184 11.89 7.20 1.26
N ARG A 185 12.94 7.50 0.50
CA ARG A 185 12.86 8.34 -0.71
C ARG A 185 12.80 7.48 -1.96
N LEU A 186 12.18 7.99 -3.02
CA LEU A 186 12.26 7.40 -4.35
C LEU A 186 13.72 7.19 -4.78
N GLY A 187 13.97 6.05 -5.43
CA GLY A 187 15.26 5.72 -6.01
C GLY A 187 15.34 6.08 -7.48
N ASP A 188 16.56 6.10 -8.01
CA ASP A 188 16.83 6.32 -9.44
C ASP A 188 16.25 5.21 -10.35
N GLN A 189 16.08 3.99 -9.84
CA GLN A 189 15.46 2.90 -10.59
C GLN A 189 13.93 2.89 -10.50
N THR A 190 13.37 3.37 -9.38
CA THR A 190 11.91 3.39 -9.18
C THR A 190 11.26 4.65 -9.73
N TRP A 191 11.98 5.79 -9.73
CA TRP A 191 11.45 7.05 -10.22
C TRP A 191 10.94 7.00 -11.67
N PRO A 192 11.67 6.47 -12.67
CA PRO A 192 11.16 6.40 -14.04
C PRO A 192 9.83 5.65 -14.14
N VAL A 193 9.67 4.57 -13.36
CA VAL A 193 8.43 3.79 -13.31
C VAL A 193 7.31 4.60 -12.66
N VAL A 194 7.58 5.27 -11.54
CA VAL A 194 6.60 6.13 -10.87
C VAL A 194 6.20 7.32 -11.75
N ARG A 195 7.16 7.95 -12.43
CA ARG A 195 6.91 9.05 -13.36
C ARG A 195 6.00 8.62 -14.51
N ASP A 196 6.24 7.45 -15.09
CA ASP A 196 5.61 7.06 -16.36
C ASP A 196 4.34 6.20 -16.17
N LEU A 197 4.26 5.37 -15.12
CA LEU A 197 3.20 4.35 -14.96
C LEU A 197 2.23 4.61 -13.81
N VAL A 198 2.58 5.45 -12.82
CA VAL A 198 1.63 5.86 -11.78
C VAL A 198 0.77 6.98 -12.34
N ASP A 199 -0.54 6.80 -12.36
CA ASP A 199 -1.47 7.76 -12.95
C ASP A 199 -1.69 8.96 -12.04
N GLU A 200 -1.77 8.75 -10.73
CA GLU A 200 -2.05 9.78 -9.73
C GLU A 200 -1.32 9.53 -8.41
N VAL A 201 -1.03 10.60 -7.67
CA VAL A 201 -0.51 10.54 -6.29
C VAL A 201 -1.49 11.26 -5.37
N VAL A 202 -2.08 10.53 -4.43
CA VAL A 202 -2.99 11.08 -3.42
C VAL A 202 -2.26 11.18 -2.10
N THR A 203 -2.20 12.39 -1.56
CA THR A 203 -1.60 12.64 -0.26
C THR A 203 -2.64 12.53 0.86
N VAL A 204 -2.24 11.99 2.02
CA VAL A 204 -3.10 11.82 3.19
C VAL A 204 -2.49 12.41 4.44
N THR A 205 -3.35 12.87 5.34
CA THR A 205 -2.96 13.39 6.66
C THR A 205 -2.84 12.28 7.71
N GLU A 206 -2.10 12.54 8.78
CA GLU A 206 -1.99 11.64 9.93
C GLU A 206 -3.36 11.26 10.53
N GLN A 207 -4.33 12.20 10.47
CA GLN A 207 -5.70 11.97 10.93
C GLN A 207 -6.45 11.00 10.02
N GLU A 208 -6.34 11.16 8.70
CA GLU A 208 -6.96 10.26 7.71
C GLU A 208 -6.36 8.84 7.81
N ILE A 209 -5.05 8.71 8.08
CA ILE A 209 -4.41 7.42 8.32
C ILE A 209 -5.04 6.72 9.54
N ARG A 210 -5.21 7.43 10.66
CA ARG A 210 -5.86 6.89 11.88
C ARG A 210 -7.31 6.49 11.63
N GLN A 211 -8.06 7.30 10.88
CA GLN A 211 -9.43 6.98 10.50
C GLN A 211 -9.51 5.72 9.63
N ALA A 212 -8.58 5.55 8.69
CA ALA A 212 -8.51 4.36 7.86
C ALA A 212 -8.12 3.13 8.69
N MET A 213 -7.15 3.23 9.60
CA MET A 213 -6.82 2.14 10.53
C MET A 213 -8.05 1.70 11.33
N ARG A 214 -8.81 2.66 11.87
CA ARG A 214 -10.06 2.39 12.58
C ARG A 214 -11.07 1.68 11.69
N ALA A 215 -11.29 2.17 10.47
CA ALA A 215 -12.24 1.56 9.53
C ALA A 215 -11.85 0.11 9.19
N VAL A 216 -10.56 -0.16 8.93
CA VAL A 216 -10.08 -1.53 8.69
C VAL A 216 -10.37 -2.43 9.89
N TYR A 217 -10.10 -1.98 11.10
CA TYR A 217 -10.34 -2.77 12.30
C TYR A 217 -11.84 -2.96 12.60
N GLU A 218 -12.65 -1.91 12.44
CA GLU A 218 -14.08 -1.95 12.72
C GLU A 218 -14.88 -2.74 11.69
N GLN A 219 -14.47 -2.73 10.42
CA GLN A 219 -15.21 -3.37 9.33
C GLN A 219 -14.61 -4.73 8.94
N LEU A 220 -13.28 -4.79 8.74
CA LEU A 220 -12.61 -5.98 8.24
C LEU A 220 -12.07 -6.89 9.36
N LYS A 221 -11.95 -6.35 10.59
CA LYS A 221 -11.33 -7.05 11.73
C LYS A 221 -9.88 -7.47 11.47
N VAL A 222 -9.21 -6.77 10.57
CA VAL A 222 -7.79 -6.97 10.24
C VAL A 222 -6.96 -5.96 11.03
N ALA A 223 -5.84 -6.42 11.60
CA ALA A 223 -4.87 -5.53 12.23
C ALA A 223 -3.91 -4.99 11.16
N VAL A 224 -3.87 -3.67 11.01
CA VAL A 224 -2.93 -2.97 10.11
C VAL A 224 -2.08 -1.99 10.91
N GLU A 225 -0.83 -1.82 10.48
CA GLU A 225 -0.01 -0.69 10.95
C GLU A 225 -0.36 0.57 10.15
N PRO A 226 0.06 1.78 10.58
CA PRO A 226 -0.32 3.01 9.89
C PRO A 226 0.09 3.02 8.40
N SER A 227 1.28 2.53 8.05
CA SER A 227 1.73 2.37 6.65
C SER A 227 0.76 1.53 5.82
N GLY A 228 0.24 0.44 6.42
CA GLY A 228 -0.71 -0.48 5.78
C GLY A 228 -2.09 0.12 5.55
N ALA A 229 -2.47 1.15 6.31
CA ALA A 229 -3.76 1.82 6.16
C ALA A 229 -3.75 2.99 5.15
N VAL A 230 -2.57 3.45 4.70
CA VAL A 230 -2.43 4.64 3.84
C VAL A 230 -3.19 4.49 2.51
N GLY A 231 -3.21 3.29 1.93
CA GLY A 231 -3.98 3.04 0.71
C GLY A 231 -5.47 3.30 0.90
N LEU A 232 -6.06 2.82 2.00
CA LEU A 232 -7.47 3.08 2.30
C LEU A 232 -7.70 4.54 2.68
N ALA A 233 -6.77 5.14 3.43
CA ALA A 233 -6.83 6.56 3.77
C ALA A 233 -6.93 7.42 2.51
N ALA A 234 -6.19 7.09 1.44
CA ALA A 234 -6.26 7.83 0.18
C ALA A 234 -7.63 7.73 -0.48
N VAL A 235 -8.27 6.56 -0.48
CA VAL A 235 -9.63 6.39 -1.01
C VAL A 235 -10.67 7.19 -0.21
N MET A 236 -10.49 7.27 1.11
CA MET A 236 -11.37 8.03 2.01
C MET A 236 -11.08 9.54 2.01
N ALA A 237 -9.89 9.95 1.58
CA ALA A 237 -9.43 11.33 1.64
C ALA A 237 -10.19 12.23 0.67
N ARG A 238 -10.25 13.52 1.02
CA ARG A 238 -10.85 14.54 0.14
C ARG A 238 -10.19 14.58 -1.24
N GLY A 239 -8.87 14.33 -1.28
CA GLY A 239 -8.08 14.31 -2.51
C GLY A 239 -8.60 13.34 -3.57
N TRP A 240 -9.15 12.19 -3.15
CA TRP A 240 -9.77 11.22 -4.06
C TRP A 240 -10.97 11.81 -4.79
N GLY A 241 -11.90 12.38 -4.03
CA GLY A 241 -13.13 12.95 -4.58
C GLY A 241 -12.90 14.20 -5.44
N SER A 242 -11.81 14.93 -5.21
CA SER A 242 -11.45 16.10 -6.03
C SER A 242 -10.69 15.78 -7.31
N CYS A 243 -10.16 14.57 -7.47
CA CYS A 243 -9.39 14.19 -8.66
C CYS A 243 -10.31 13.76 -9.81
N PRO A 244 -10.37 14.49 -10.94
CA PRO A 244 -11.26 14.15 -12.05
C PRO A 244 -11.00 12.77 -12.66
N ARG A 245 -9.75 12.28 -12.60
CA ARG A 245 -9.39 10.95 -13.11
C ARG A 245 -9.93 9.81 -12.24
N LEU A 246 -10.10 10.08 -10.95
CA LEU A 246 -10.60 9.10 -9.98
C LEU A 246 -12.12 9.18 -9.82
N ALA A 247 -12.72 10.25 -10.32
CA ALA A 247 -14.17 10.44 -10.33
C ALA A 247 -14.87 9.27 -11.05
N GLY A 248 -15.79 8.62 -10.35
CA GLY A 248 -16.57 7.50 -10.90
C GLY A 248 -15.88 6.14 -10.83
N CYS A 249 -14.66 6.03 -10.30
CA CYS A 249 -14.09 4.72 -9.96
C CYS A 249 -14.99 4.02 -8.92
N ARG A 250 -15.40 2.77 -9.22
CA ARG A 250 -16.28 1.98 -8.35
C ARG A 250 -15.58 0.75 -7.80
N ARG A 251 -14.78 0.08 -8.64
CA ARG A 251 -14.03 -1.13 -8.25
C ARG A 251 -12.58 -0.74 -8.00
N VAL A 252 -12.26 -0.52 -6.74
CA VAL A 252 -10.94 -0.05 -6.30
C VAL A 252 -10.26 -1.14 -5.49
N GLY A 253 -9.13 -1.64 -5.97
CA GLY A 253 -8.25 -2.50 -5.19
C GLY A 253 -7.39 -1.64 -4.25
N VAL A 254 -7.30 -2.01 -2.97
CA VAL A 254 -6.49 -1.28 -1.99
C VAL A 254 -5.47 -2.24 -1.38
N ILE A 255 -4.19 -1.89 -1.47
CA ILE A 255 -3.11 -2.70 -0.89
C ILE A 255 -2.94 -2.37 0.59
N LEU A 256 -3.21 -3.36 1.46
CA LEU A 256 -2.89 -3.32 2.89
C LEU A 256 -1.49 -3.89 3.12
N CYS A 257 -0.46 -3.06 3.08
CA CYS A 257 0.92 -3.52 2.94
C CYS A 257 1.61 -4.01 4.23
N GLY A 258 0.98 -3.90 5.40
CA GLY A 258 1.63 -4.30 6.66
C GLY A 258 0.73 -4.26 7.89
N GLY A 259 1.06 -5.13 8.84
CA GLY A 259 0.35 -5.29 10.11
C GLY A 259 1.28 -5.45 11.32
N ASN A 260 2.55 -5.02 11.23
CA ASN A 260 3.52 -5.11 12.34
C ASN A 260 3.26 -4.01 13.38
N VAL A 261 2.03 -3.98 13.90
CA VAL A 261 1.57 -3.02 14.91
C VAL A 261 1.70 -3.64 16.29
N ASP A 262 2.19 -2.85 17.25
CA ASP A 262 2.09 -3.21 18.65
C ASP A 262 0.64 -3.02 19.11
N VAL A 263 -0.03 -4.13 19.45
CA VAL A 263 -1.43 -4.15 19.89
C VAL A 263 -1.66 -3.24 21.09
N ALA A 264 -0.66 -3.10 21.99
CA ALA A 264 -0.75 -2.21 23.15
C ALA A 264 -0.82 -0.73 22.75
N ARG A 265 -0.37 -0.39 21.53
CA ARG A 265 -0.39 0.96 20.98
C ARG A 265 -1.62 1.25 20.12
N LEU A 266 -2.47 0.25 19.84
CA LEU A 266 -3.73 0.49 19.11
C LEU A 266 -4.58 1.60 19.72
N PRO A 267 -4.75 1.71 21.05
CA PRO A 267 -5.48 2.82 21.65
C PRO A 267 -4.92 4.20 21.23
N GLU A 268 -3.59 4.36 21.15
CA GLU A 268 -2.95 5.61 20.71
C GLU A 268 -3.38 6.01 19.29
N PHE A 269 -3.60 5.03 18.41
CA PHE A 269 -4.05 5.26 17.03
C PHE A 269 -5.56 5.49 16.92
N MET A 270 -6.32 4.96 17.88
CA MET A 270 -7.77 5.03 17.92
C MET A 270 -8.30 6.23 18.73
N GLU A 271 -7.50 6.84 19.59
CA GLU A 271 -7.92 8.02 20.34
C GLU A 271 -8.20 9.22 19.41
N GLY A 272 -9.46 9.68 19.38
CA GLY A 272 -9.91 10.76 18.48
C GLY A 272 -11.42 10.98 18.42
N THR A 273 -12.23 10.00 18.83
CA THR A 273 -13.68 10.17 19.00
C THR A 273 -14.13 9.27 20.15
N ARG A 274 -14.28 9.85 21.35
CA ARG A 274 -15.03 9.20 22.41
C ARG A 274 -16.49 9.19 21.99
N THR A 275 -16.96 8.11 21.40
CA THR A 275 -18.40 7.83 21.43
C THR A 275 -18.70 7.49 22.88
N THR A 276 -19.28 8.43 23.60
CA THR A 276 -19.89 8.18 24.91
C THR A 276 -20.98 7.13 24.70
N TYR A 277 -20.75 5.91 25.18
CA TYR A 277 -21.81 4.94 25.39
C TYR A 277 -22.61 5.31 26.63
#